data_AF-A0A4U1MLW4-F1
#
_entry.id   AF-A0A4U1MLW4-F1
#
_cell.length_a   1.000
_cell.length_b   1.000
_cell.length_c   1.000
_cell.angle_alpha   90.00
_cell.angle_beta   90.00
_cell.angle_gamma   90.00
#
_symmetry.space_group_name_H-M   'P 1'
#
loop_
_entity.id
_entity.type
_entity.pdbx_description
1 polymer ?
#
loop_
_entity_poly.entity_id
_entity_poly.type
_entity_poly.pdbx_seq_one_letter_code
_entity_poly.pdbx_strand_id
1 'polypeptide(L)'
;MNGNNDTTYDKATTEEAITTAKSYMINNFSVENVALGEPYQTEMGGMAIDGTVNNDEKFTININEDFTVDGLAIRSKNFPPRKKGCEEKVCEY
;
A
#
# COMPACT_ATOMS: atom_id res chain seq x y z
N MET A 1 -29.57 14.15 4.68
CA MET A 1 -28.55 14.38 3.63
C MET A 1 -27.42 13.42 3.93
N ASN A 2 -27.34 12.31 3.20
CA ASN A 2 -26.30 11.31 3.39
C ASN A 2 -25.16 11.70 2.44
N GLY A 3 -24.21 12.48 2.94
CA GLY A 3 -23.05 12.91 2.16
C GLY A 3 -22.11 11.74 2.01
N ASN A 4 -22.14 11.08 0.85
CA ASN A 4 -21.00 10.29 0.39
C ASN A 4 -19.84 11.26 0.20
N ASN A 5 -19.00 11.38 1.22
CA ASN A 5 -17.71 11.99 1.06
C ASN A 5 -16.85 10.98 0.30
N ASP A 6 -16.85 11.06 -1.03
CA ASP A 6 -15.68 10.63 -1.81
C ASP A 6 -14.54 11.58 -1.43
N THR A 7 -13.92 11.35 -0.27
CA THR A 7 -12.72 12.05 0.18
C THR A 7 -11.56 11.56 -0.69
N THR A 8 -11.52 12.07 -1.91
CA THR A 8 -10.33 12.00 -2.76
C THR A 8 -9.26 12.88 -2.11
N TYR A 9 -8.12 12.26 -1.80
CA TYR A 9 -6.96 12.99 -1.30
C TYR A 9 -6.48 14.00 -2.35
N ASP A 10 -5.85 15.09 -1.90
CA ASP A 10 -5.24 16.01 -2.85
C ASP A 10 -4.12 15.31 -3.65
N LYS A 11 -3.71 15.94 -4.75
CA LYS A 11 -2.72 15.36 -5.65
C LYS A 11 -1.37 15.08 -4.97
N ALA A 12 -0.90 15.97 -4.11
CA ALA A 12 0.40 15.82 -3.46
C ALA A 12 0.36 14.65 -2.46
N THR A 13 -0.68 14.59 -1.65
CA THR A 13 -0.94 13.48 -0.72
C THR A 13 -1.07 12.15 -1.45
N THR A 14 -1.76 12.14 -2.61
CA THR A 14 -1.91 10.96 -3.45
C THR A 14 -0.58 10.47 -4.02
N GLU A 15 0.23 11.38 -4.58
CA GLU A 15 1.54 11.06 -5.15
C GLU A 15 2.51 10.54 -4.09
N GLU A 16 2.52 11.14 -2.90
CA GLU A 16 3.38 10.72 -1.78
C GLU A 16 2.98 9.33 -1.29
N ALA A 17 1.69 9.10 -1.03
CA ALA A 17 1.19 7.80 -0.56
C ALA A 17 1.46 6.67 -1.57
N ILE A 18 1.26 6.92 -2.87
CA ILE A 18 1.58 5.96 -3.93
C ILE A 18 3.09 5.68 -3.99
N THR A 19 3.92 6.73 -3.83
CA THR A 19 5.38 6.60 -3.84
C THR A 19 5.84 5.73 -2.66
N THR A 20 5.38 6.04 -1.45
CA THR A 20 5.65 5.25 -0.24
C THR A 20 5.23 3.80 -0.40
N ALA A 21 3.99 3.55 -0.86
CA ALA A 21 3.50 2.19 -1.06
C ALA A 21 4.37 1.42 -2.06
N LYS A 22 4.70 2.06 -3.19
CA LYS A 22 5.52 1.43 -4.23
C LYS A 22 6.92 1.12 -3.74
N SER A 23 7.57 2.07 -3.06
CA SER A 23 8.90 1.87 -2.47
C SER A 23 8.89 0.75 -1.45
N TYR A 24 7.92 0.72 -0.55
CA TYR A 24 7.77 -0.36 0.43
C TYR A 24 7.66 -1.73 -0.25
N MET A 25 6.79 -1.86 -1.26
CA MET A 25 6.59 -3.13 -1.97
C MET A 25 7.86 -3.59 -2.71
N ILE A 26 8.52 -2.69 -3.45
CA ILE A 26 9.73 -3.01 -4.20
C ILE A 26 10.89 -3.35 -3.27
N ASN A 27 11.03 -2.66 -2.14
CA ASN A 27 12.17 -2.86 -1.24
C ASN A 27 11.98 -4.09 -0.35
N ASN A 28 10.74 -4.43 0.05
CA ASN A 28 10.49 -5.50 1.00
C ASN A 28 10.15 -6.86 0.36
N PHE A 29 9.65 -6.90 -0.89
CA PHE A 29 9.16 -8.12 -1.54
C PHE A 29 9.88 -8.43 -2.86
N SER A 30 9.98 -9.71 -3.20
CA SER A 30 10.52 -10.17 -4.48
C SER A 30 9.50 -10.02 -5.59
N VAL A 31 9.16 -8.78 -5.93
CA VAL A 31 8.15 -8.39 -6.93
C VAL A 31 8.84 -7.90 -8.21
N GLU A 32 8.27 -8.25 -9.36
CA GLU A 32 8.72 -7.77 -10.67
C GLU A 32 7.93 -6.55 -11.13
N ASN A 33 6.64 -6.53 -10.80
CA ASN A 33 5.74 -5.43 -11.08
C ASN A 33 4.85 -5.13 -9.87
N VAL A 34 4.46 -3.86 -9.75
CA VAL A 34 3.55 -3.36 -8.72
C VAL A 34 2.59 -2.38 -9.39
N ALA A 35 1.29 -2.64 -9.28
CA ALA A 35 0.24 -1.73 -9.68
C ALA A 35 -0.52 -1.27 -8.43
N LEU A 36 -0.80 0.02 -8.34
CA LEU A 36 -1.46 0.65 -7.20
C LEU A 36 -2.70 1.40 -7.70
N GLY A 37 -3.80 1.29 -6.96
CA GLY A 37 -4.94 2.15 -7.11
C GLY A 37 -4.74 3.52 -6.45
N GLU A 38 -5.81 4.32 -6.46
CA GLU A 38 -5.83 5.57 -5.70
C GLU A 38 -6.01 5.30 -4.20
N PRO A 39 -5.42 6.12 -3.32
CA PRO A 39 -5.65 6.03 -1.88
C PRO A 39 -7.10 6.37 -1.54
N TYR A 40 -7.63 5.64 -0.57
CA TYR A 40 -8.98 5.85 -0.04
C TYR A 40 -8.96 5.87 1.49
N GLN A 41 -9.95 6.53 2.06
CA GLN A 41 -10.13 6.57 3.51
C GLN A 41 -10.88 5.32 3.98
N THR A 42 -10.31 4.59 4.92
CA THR A 42 -10.93 3.43 5.57
C THR A 42 -12.07 3.86 6.51
N GLU A 43 -12.95 2.92 6.88
CA GLU A 43 -14.04 3.18 7.84
C GLU A 43 -13.55 3.70 9.20
N MET A 44 -12.30 3.36 9.58
CA MET A 44 -11.67 3.85 10.82
C MET A 44 -10.91 5.17 10.63
N GLY A 45 -11.01 5.79 9.46
CA GLY A 45 -10.43 7.09 9.15
C GLY A 45 -8.98 7.07 8.64
N GLY A 46 -8.29 5.92 8.67
CA GLY A 46 -6.93 5.77 8.14
C GLY A 46 -6.88 5.70 6.61
N MET A 47 -5.70 5.91 6.02
CA MET A 47 -5.48 5.83 4.57
C MET A 47 -5.10 4.41 4.15
N ALA A 48 -5.70 3.91 3.08
CA ALA A 48 -5.38 2.62 2.49
C ALA A 48 -5.22 2.72 0.97
N ILE A 49 -4.37 1.87 0.41
CA ILE A 49 -4.19 1.69 -1.03
C ILE A 49 -4.32 0.21 -1.35
N ASP A 50 -5.21 -0.13 -2.27
CA ASP A 50 -5.27 -1.46 -2.86
C ASP A 50 -4.29 -1.57 -4.03
N GLY A 51 -3.62 -2.72 -4.13
CA GLY A 51 -2.66 -2.98 -5.19
C GLY A 51 -2.57 -4.43 -5.60
N THR A 52 -1.88 -4.65 -6.71
CA THR A 52 -1.52 -5.97 -7.21
C THR A 52 -0.02 -6.05 -7.51
N VAL A 53 0.53 -7.25 -7.40
CA VAL A 53 1.89 -7.58 -7.80
C VAL A 53 1.92 -8.83 -8.67
N ASN A 54 2.88 -8.89 -9.58
CA ASN A 54 3.13 -10.01 -10.47
C ASN A 54 1.86 -10.47 -11.23
N ASN A 55 1.40 -11.70 -10.99
CA ASN A 55 0.22 -12.29 -11.65
C ASN A 55 -1.08 -11.93 -10.91
N ASP A 56 -1.33 -10.64 -10.70
CA ASP A 56 -2.53 -10.11 -10.00
C ASP A 56 -2.68 -10.57 -8.53
N GLU A 57 -1.57 -10.82 -7.84
CA GLU A 57 -1.58 -11.13 -6.41
C GLU A 57 -1.93 -9.86 -5.62
N LYS A 58 -3.05 -9.88 -4.90
CA LYS A 58 -3.69 -8.70 -4.29
C LYS A 58 -3.15 -8.41 -2.90
N PHE A 59 -3.03 -7.13 -2.59
CA PHE A 59 -2.75 -6.63 -1.25
C PHE A 59 -3.47 -5.30 -1.00
N THR A 60 -3.62 -4.98 0.28
CA THR A 60 -3.99 -3.65 0.76
C THR A 60 -2.86 -3.16 1.66
N ILE A 61 -2.37 -1.95 1.44
CA ILE A 61 -1.37 -1.31 2.30
C ILE A 61 -2.01 -0.12 3.01
N ASN A 62 -1.82 -0.05 4.34
CA ASN A 62 -2.30 1.06 5.16
C ASN A 62 -1.15 2.04 5.40
N ILE A 63 -1.44 3.32 5.27
CA ILE A 63 -0.48 4.41 5.39
C ILE A 63 -0.98 5.37 6.48
N ASN A 64 -0.06 5.79 7.34
CA ASN A 64 -0.30 6.79 8.37
C ASN A 64 -0.33 8.21 7.78
N GLU A 65 -0.81 9.19 8.54
CA GLU A 65 -0.83 10.59 8.11
C GLU A 65 0.57 11.17 7.84
N ASP A 66 1.62 10.59 8.45
CA ASP A 66 3.02 10.95 8.22
C ASP A 66 3.65 10.18 7.04
N PHE A 67 2.83 9.51 6.23
CA PHE A 67 3.21 8.68 5.09
C PHE A 67 4.09 7.48 5.45
N THR A 68 4.14 7.05 6.72
CA THR A 68 4.74 5.76 7.08
C THR A 68 3.77 4.60 6.84
N VAL A 69 4.29 3.43 6.48
CA VAL A 69 3.47 2.21 6.33
C VAL A 69 3.09 1.68 7.69
N ASP A 70 1.78 1.67 7.98
CA ASP A 70 1.19 1.13 9.21
C ASP A 70 1.03 -0.39 9.13
N GLY A 71 0.66 -0.91 7.96
CA GLY A 71 0.42 -2.33 7.79
C GLY A 71 0.22 -2.78 6.36
N LEU A 72 0.37 -4.08 6.14
CA LEU A 72 0.14 -4.74 4.86
C LEU A 72 -0.78 -5.94 5.07
N ALA A 73 -1.93 -5.95 4.39
CA ALA A 73 -2.83 -7.08 4.30
C ALA A 73 -2.65 -7.80 2.96
N ILE A 74 -2.05 -8.99 2.98
CA ILE A 74 -1.95 -9.86 1.80
C ILE A 74 -3.31 -10.55 1.60
N ARG A 75 -3.88 -10.43 0.39
CA ARG A 75 -5.20 -10.97 0.04
C ARG A 75 -5.14 -12.19 -0.88
N SER A 76 -3.96 -12.54 -1.38
CA SER A 76 -3.76 -13.69 -2.26
C SER A 76 -2.82 -14.75 -1.67
N LYS A 77 -3.01 -16.02 -2.09
CA LYS A 77 -2.27 -17.17 -1.54
C LYS A 77 -0.86 -17.31 -2.09
N ASN A 78 -0.60 -16.85 -3.31
CA ASN A 78 0.71 -17.01 -3.97
C ASN A 78 1.49 -15.69 -3.94
N PHE A 79 1.26 -14.89 -2.90
CA PHE A 79 1.89 -13.59 -2.78
C PHE A 79 3.42 -13.75 -2.73
N PRO A 80 4.19 -12.90 -3.42
CA PRO A 80 5.63 -13.02 -3.47
C PRO A 80 6.26 -12.99 -2.07
N PRO A 81 7.30 -13.79 -1.82
CA PRO A 81 7.97 -13.80 -0.53
C PRO A 81 8.69 -12.47 -0.30
N ARG A 82 8.87 -12.14 0.98
CA ARG A 82 9.77 -11.05 1.38
C ARG A 82 11.19 -11.31 0.89
N LYS A 83 11.94 -10.25 0.60
CA LYS A 83 13.37 -10.36 0.29
C LYS A 83 14.15 -10.82 1.53
N LYS A 84 15.20 -11.62 1.32
CA LYS A 84 16.10 -12.05 2.40
C LYS A 84 16.67 -10.83 3.13
N GLY A 85 16.51 -10.79 4.45
CA GLY A 85 16.94 -9.67 5.31
C GLY A 85 15.83 -8.68 5.70
N CYS A 86 14.69 -8.70 5.01
CA CYS A 86 13.48 -7.92 5.36
C CYS A 86 12.40 -8.81 6.04
N GLU A 87 12.77 -10.03 6.40
CA GLU A 87 11.87 -11.04 6.98
C GLU A 87 11.45 -10.67 8.42
N GLU A 88 12.38 -10.08 9.19
CA GLU A 88 12.17 -9.72 10.60
C GLU A 88 12.05 -8.20 10.83
N LYS A 89 12.37 -7.38 9.83
CA LYS A 89 12.32 -5.91 9.89
C LYS A 89 11.82 -5.35 8.58
N VAL A 90 11.09 -4.24 8.64
CA VAL A 90 10.83 -3.43 7.46
C VAL A 90 12.16 -2.84 6.99
N CYS A 91 12.58 -3.18 5.77
CA CYS A 91 13.76 -2.58 5.14
C CYS A 91 13.47 -1.12 4.81
N GLU A 92 14.45 -0.22 4.96
CA GLU A 92 14.28 1.21 4.63
C GLU A 92 13.73 1.39 3.21
N TYR A 93 12.77 2.31 3.07
CA TYR A 93 12.02 2.53 1.84
C TYR A 93 11.68 4.00 1.64
#